data_AF-A0A9P6VY04-F1
#
_entry.id   AF-A0A9P6VY04-F1
#
_cell.length_a   1.000
_cell.length_b   1.000
_cell.length_c   1.000
_cell.angle_alpha   90.00
_cell.angle_beta   90.00
_cell.angle_gamma   90.00
#
_symmetry.space_group_name_H-M   'P 1'
#
loop_
_entity.id
_entity.type
_entity.pdbx_description
1 polymer ?
#
loop_
_entity_poly.entity_id
_entity_poly.type
_entity_poly.pdbx_seq_one_letter_code
_entity_poly.pdbx_strand_id
1 'polypeptide(L)'
;MQLPGQPPRKPIVPPPIPPSKLPQHVAPSKLSRATQIFAFSLATGMTFYAVLLYDFGPREHVFMPLRRWVDDHTASLFTLSDQDRQALSPQRERAAPAAVKPDTRTPIEYFKENPWKKGSEAEAEAAKKV
;
A
#
# COMPACT_ATOMS: atom_id res chain seq x y z
N MET A 1 13.49 -68.19 19.32
CA MET A 1 14.45 -69.27 19.64
C MET A 1 15.42 -68.73 20.69
N GLN A 2 15.33 -69.23 21.92
CA GLN A 2 16.25 -68.90 23.02
C GLN A 2 17.47 -69.83 22.93
N LEU A 3 18.69 -69.29 23.01
CA LEU A 3 19.91 -70.10 23.01
C LEU A 3 19.98 -70.94 24.31
N PRO A 4 20.40 -72.22 24.25
CA PRO A 4 20.46 -73.09 25.42
C PRO A 4 21.47 -72.53 26.43
N GLY A 5 21.02 -72.29 27.67
CA GLY A 5 21.84 -71.77 28.77
C GLY A 5 21.62 -70.31 29.16
N GLN A 6 20.78 -69.54 28.43
CA GLN A 6 20.48 -68.15 28.81
C GLN A 6 19.35 -68.11 29.87
N PRO A 7 19.54 -67.46 31.04
CA PRO A 7 18.46 -67.29 32.02
C PRO A 7 17.29 -66.50 31.40
N PRO A 8 16.05 -66.71 31.88
CA PRO A 8 14.87 -66.04 31.34
C PRO A 8 15.07 -64.51 31.40
N ARG A 9 14.95 -63.83 30.25
CA ARG A 9 15.09 -62.37 30.18
C ARG A 9 13.96 -61.75 30.99
N LYS A 10 14.29 -61.10 32.10
CA LYS A 10 13.32 -60.35 32.91
C LYS A 10 12.80 -59.17 32.08
N PRO A 11 11.48 -58.91 32.05
CA PRO A 11 10.92 -57.73 31.42
C PRO A 11 11.51 -56.47 32.05
N ILE A 12 12.02 -55.55 31.22
CA ILE A 12 12.51 -54.26 31.68
C ILE A 12 11.27 -53.41 31.97
N VAL A 13 10.92 -53.25 33.24
CA VAL A 13 9.89 -52.29 33.66
C VAL A 13 10.58 -50.93 33.76
N PRO A 14 10.21 -49.94 32.94
CA PRO A 14 10.78 -48.61 33.08
C PRO A 14 10.42 -48.04 34.45
N PRO A 15 11.31 -47.27 35.09
CA PRO A 15 10.99 -46.61 36.34
C PRO A 15 9.78 -45.68 36.14
N PRO A 16 8.89 -45.54 37.13
CA PRO A 16 7.77 -44.62 37.03
C PRO A 16 8.33 -43.19 36.85
N ILE A 17 8.13 -42.63 35.67
CA ILE A 17 8.54 -41.26 35.36
C ILE A 17 7.54 -40.35 36.07
N PRO A 18 7.97 -39.50 37.01
CA PRO A 18 7.06 -38.57 37.66
C PRO A 18 6.47 -37.63 36.62
N PRO A 19 5.19 -37.21 36.74
CA PRO A 19 4.53 -36.35 35.76
C PRO A 19 5.22 -34.98 35.61
N SER A 20 6.12 -34.60 36.54
CA SER A 20 6.99 -33.42 36.46
C SER A 20 8.12 -33.53 35.43
N LYS A 21 8.48 -34.76 35.01
CA LYS A 21 9.51 -35.03 33.98
C LYS A 21 8.92 -35.35 32.61
N LEU A 22 7.60 -35.40 32.50
CA LEU A 22 6.96 -35.41 31.19
C LEU A 22 7.11 -34.01 30.57
N PRO A 23 7.19 -33.89 29.24
CA PRO A 23 7.09 -32.60 28.57
C PRO A 23 5.70 -32.03 28.84
N GLN A 24 5.57 -31.35 29.97
CA GLN A 24 4.39 -30.58 30.31
C GLN A 24 4.34 -29.46 29.29
N HIS A 25 3.21 -29.31 28.62
CA HIS A 25 2.97 -28.26 27.65
C HIS A 25 2.98 -26.92 28.39
N VAL A 26 4.18 -26.36 28.61
CA VAL A 26 4.38 -25.07 29.26
C VAL A 26 3.74 -24.04 28.34
N ALA A 27 2.57 -23.54 28.74
CA ALA A 27 1.91 -22.47 28.01
C ALA A 27 2.91 -21.31 27.88
N PRO A 28 3.10 -20.75 26.68
CA PRO A 28 4.11 -19.74 26.46
C PRO A 28 3.81 -18.54 27.37
N SER A 29 4.84 -18.10 28.10
CA SER A 29 4.71 -16.95 28.99
C SER A 29 4.30 -15.71 28.18
N LYS A 30 3.65 -14.74 28.82
CA LYS A 30 3.24 -13.50 28.14
C LYS A 30 4.43 -12.78 27.49
N LEU A 31 5.59 -12.81 28.15
CA LEU A 31 6.84 -12.27 27.61
C LEU A 31 7.34 -13.04 26.39
N SER A 32 7.24 -14.37 26.41
CA SER A 32 7.58 -15.20 25.25
C SER A 32 6.68 -14.88 24.05
N ARG A 33 5.36 -14.72 24.26
CA ARG A 33 4.43 -14.32 23.19
C ARG A 33 4.73 -12.92 22.66
N ALA A 34 5.00 -11.96 23.54
CA ALA A 34 5.35 -10.60 23.14
C ALA A 34 6.63 -10.57 22.29
N THR A 35 7.67 -11.30 22.73
CA THR A 35 8.93 -11.42 21.99
C THR A 35 8.72 -12.07 20.63
N GLN A 36 7.88 -13.10 20.55
CA GLN A 36 7.57 -13.76 19.30
C GLN A 36 6.84 -12.81 18.33
N ILE A 37 5.83 -12.09 18.80
CA ILE A 37 5.12 -11.09 17.98
C ILE A 37 6.08 -10.01 17.49
N PHE A 38 6.96 -9.52 18.36
CA PHE A 38 7.97 -8.53 18.00
C PHE A 38 8.96 -9.06 16.96
N ALA A 39 9.45 -10.28 17.13
CA ALA A 39 10.35 -10.90 16.16
C ALA A 39 9.68 -11.05 14.78
N PHE A 40 8.40 -11.48 14.76
CA PHE A 40 7.63 -11.57 13.52
C PHE A 40 7.38 -10.21 12.87
N SER A 41 7.00 -9.19 13.64
CA SER A 41 6.78 -7.85 13.08
C SER A 41 8.08 -7.25 12.55
N LEU A 42 9.19 -7.43 13.26
CA LEU A 42 10.50 -6.95 12.83
C LEU A 42 10.96 -7.65 11.54
N ALA A 43 10.86 -8.98 11.47
CA ALA A 43 11.20 -9.76 10.28
C ALA A 43 10.33 -9.36 9.08
N THR A 44 9.04 -9.13 9.30
CA THR A 44 8.10 -8.67 8.27
C THR A 44 8.47 -7.27 7.79
N GLY A 45 8.76 -6.34 8.71
CA GLY A 45 9.18 -4.98 8.38
C GLY A 45 10.50 -4.93 7.62
N MET A 46 11.50 -5.73 8.02
CA MET A 46 12.76 -5.85 7.30
C MET A 46 12.56 -6.41 5.89
N THR A 47 11.70 -7.41 5.73
CA THR A 47 11.38 -7.98 4.41
C THR A 47 10.70 -6.94 3.52
N PHE A 48 9.72 -6.21 4.05
CA PHE A 48 9.04 -5.15 3.32
C PHE A 48 10.01 -4.04 2.90
N TYR A 49 10.88 -3.61 3.81
CA TYR A 49 11.92 -2.62 3.52
C TYR A 49 12.87 -3.12 2.42
N ALA A 50 13.35 -4.36 2.52
CA ALA A 50 14.25 -4.94 1.53
C ALA A 50 13.61 -5.00 0.14
N VAL A 51 12.34 -5.42 0.04
CA VAL A 51 11.66 -5.62 -1.24
C VAL A 51 11.28 -4.29 -1.91
N LEU A 52 10.80 -3.30 -1.14
CA LEU A 52 10.16 -2.12 -1.70
C LEU A 52 10.97 -0.83 -1.57
N LEU A 53 11.92 -0.73 -0.64
CA LEU A 53 12.64 0.52 -0.38
C LEU A 53 14.14 0.39 -0.62
N TYR A 54 14.75 -0.70 -0.18
CA TYR A 54 16.19 -0.91 -0.25
C TYR A 54 16.69 -0.86 -1.70
N ASP A 55 17.86 -0.26 -1.89
CA ASP A 55 18.51 -0.14 -3.18
C ASP A 55 19.59 -1.23 -3.31
N PHE A 56 19.34 -2.21 -4.18
CA PHE A 56 20.29 -3.30 -4.49
C PHE A 56 21.34 -2.89 -5.53
N GLY A 57 21.34 -1.63 -5.97
CA GLY A 57 22.27 -1.09 -6.94
C GLY A 57 21.68 -0.89 -8.33
N PRO A 58 22.51 -0.49 -9.31
CA PRO A 58 22.05 0.04 -10.59
C PRO A 58 21.53 -1.00 -11.60
N ARG A 59 21.57 -2.30 -11.26
CA ARG A 59 21.08 -3.37 -12.13
C ARG A 59 19.69 -3.84 -11.69
N GLU A 60 18.91 -4.36 -12.64
CA GLU A 60 17.61 -5.00 -12.35
C GLU A 60 17.78 -6.09 -11.28
N HIS A 61 16.96 -6.02 -10.23
CA HIS A 61 16.95 -6.97 -9.12
C HIS A 61 15.61 -7.73 -9.09
N VAL A 62 15.60 -8.88 -8.42
CA VAL A 62 14.45 -9.82 -8.43
C VAL A 62 13.14 -9.24 -7.90
N PHE A 63 13.19 -8.12 -7.17
CA PHE A 63 12.01 -7.46 -6.59
C PHE A 63 11.49 -6.28 -7.43
N MET A 64 12.17 -5.90 -8.52
CA MET A 64 11.71 -4.81 -9.41
C MET A 64 10.30 -5.01 -9.97
N PRO A 65 9.90 -6.21 -10.43
CA PRO A 65 8.53 -6.41 -10.93
C PRO A 65 7.47 -6.13 -9.86
N LEU A 66 7.75 -6.53 -8.61
CA LEU A 66 6.83 -6.30 -7.51
C LEU A 66 6.76 -4.81 -7.13
N ARG A 67 7.90 -4.13 -7.10
CA ARG A 67 7.96 -2.68 -6.83
C ARG A 67 7.17 -1.88 -7.87
N ARG A 68 7.36 -2.18 -9.16
CA ARG A 68 6.57 -1.57 -10.25
C ARG A 68 5.07 -1.79 -10.08
N TRP A 69 4.66 -3.01 -9.74
CA TRP A 69 3.26 -3.33 -9.49
C TRP A 69 2.66 -2.53 -8.32
N VAL A 70 3.43 -2.33 -7.24
CA VAL A 70 3.02 -1.48 -6.10
C VAL A 70 2.95 -0.01 -6.50
N ASP A 71 3.92 0.49 -7.25
CA ASP A 71 3.95 1.87 -7.75
C ASP A 71 2.74 2.14 -8.66
N ASP A 72 2.41 1.20 -9.56
CA ASP A 72 1.22 1.29 -10.43
C ASP A 72 -0.08 1.27 -9.62
N HIS A 73 -0.18 0.41 -8.60
CA HIS A 73 -1.34 0.35 -7.72
C HIS A 73 -1.51 1.62 -6.89
N THR A 74 -0.42 2.11 -6.29
CA THR A 74 -0.49 3.34 -5.49
C THR A 74 -0.80 4.55 -6.36
N ALA A 75 -0.26 4.62 -7.59
CA ALA A 75 -0.64 5.63 -8.57
C ALA A 75 -2.13 5.53 -8.93
N SER A 76 -2.68 4.33 -9.11
CA SER A 76 -4.11 4.13 -9.40
C SER A 76 -5.06 4.60 -8.30
N LEU A 77 -4.61 4.65 -7.04
CA LEU A 77 -5.42 5.17 -5.92
C LEU A 77 -5.56 6.70 -5.95
N PHE A 78 -4.56 7.39 -6.50
CA PHE A 78 -4.52 8.85 -6.56
C PHE A 78 -4.71 9.41 -7.97
N THR A 79 -4.88 8.55 -8.98
CA THR A 79 -5.14 8.95 -10.35
C THR A 79 -6.44 8.33 -10.87
N LEU A 80 -7.08 9.00 -11.83
CA LEU A 80 -8.25 8.43 -12.50
C LEU A 80 -7.86 7.10 -13.16
N SER A 81 -8.69 6.09 -12.96
CA SER A 81 -8.54 4.81 -13.66
C SER A 81 -8.55 5.03 -15.16
N ASP A 82 -7.93 4.15 -15.94
CA ASP A 82 -7.89 4.33 -17.40
C ASP A 82 -9.30 4.32 -18.02
N GLN A 83 -10.26 3.64 -17.39
CA GLN A 83 -11.68 3.69 -17.78
C GLN A 83 -12.29 5.08 -17.52
N ASP A 84 -12.02 5.67 -16.35
CA ASP A 84 -12.52 7.01 -16.05
C ASP A 84 -11.82 8.08 -16.89
N ARG A 85 -10.53 7.91 -17.19
CA ARG A 85 -9.81 8.76 -18.15
C ARG A 85 -10.41 8.66 -19.53
N GLN A 86 -10.77 7.47 -19.99
CA GLN A 86 -11.45 7.28 -21.27
C GLN A 86 -12.86 7.89 -21.26
N ALA A 87 -13.62 7.77 -20.18
CA ALA A 87 -14.93 8.40 -20.04
C ALA A 87 -14.86 9.94 -20.00
N LEU A 88 -13.80 10.50 -19.43
CA LEU A 88 -13.56 11.94 -19.37
C LEU A 88 -12.85 12.50 -20.62
N SER A 89 -12.15 11.66 -21.38
CA SER A 89 -11.48 12.06 -22.63
C SER A 89 -12.41 12.68 -23.68
N PRO A 90 -13.62 12.17 -23.98
CA PRO A 90 -14.54 12.83 -24.90
C PRO A 90 -15.10 14.14 -24.34
N GLN A 91 -15.10 14.32 -23.01
CA GLN A 91 -15.52 15.55 -22.37
C GLN A 91 -14.40 16.60 -22.39
N ARG A 92 -13.12 16.23 -22.44
CA ARG A 92 -12.01 17.17 -22.66
C ARG A 92 -12.05 17.82 -24.04
N GLU A 93 -12.56 17.10 -25.05
CA GLU A 93 -12.84 17.66 -26.37
C GLU A 93 -14.15 18.48 -26.41
N ARG A 94 -15.17 18.11 -25.61
CA ARG A 94 -16.45 18.84 -25.52
C ARG A 94 -16.41 20.06 -24.58
N ALA A 95 -15.50 20.09 -23.62
CA ALA A 95 -15.29 21.14 -22.61
C ALA A 95 -14.01 21.94 -22.85
N ALA A 96 -13.44 21.87 -24.06
CA ALA A 96 -12.71 23.01 -24.58
C ALA A 96 -13.75 24.04 -25.05
N PRO A 97 -14.10 25.07 -24.24
CA PRO A 97 -14.80 26.22 -24.82
C PRO A 97 -13.94 26.70 -25.97
N ALA A 98 -14.56 26.82 -27.15
CA ALA A 98 -13.95 27.21 -28.41
C ALA A 98 -12.74 28.14 -28.19
N ALA A 99 -11.54 27.62 -28.45
CA ALA A 99 -10.27 28.36 -28.54
C ALA A 99 -10.25 29.67 -27.72
N VAL A 100 -10.34 29.58 -26.38
CA VAL A 100 -9.98 30.71 -25.53
C VAL A 100 -8.49 30.95 -25.75
N LYS A 101 -8.17 31.93 -26.59
CA LYS A 101 -6.79 32.38 -26.77
C LYS A 101 -6.25 32.70 -25.37
N PRO A 102 -5.12 32.10 -24.93
CA PRO A 102 -4.54 32.44 -23.65
C PRO A 102 -4.29 33.94 -23.65
N ASP A 103 -4.92 34.64 -22.70
CA ASP A 103 -4.82 36.09 -22.63
C ASP A 103 -3.37 36.44 -22.26
N THR A 104 -2.59 36.93 -23.22
CA THR A 104 -1.19 37.32 -23.02
C THR A 104 -1.08 38.67 -22.27
N ARG A 105 -2.20 39.29 -21.92
CA ARG A 105 -2.22 40.61 -21.29
C ARG A 105 -1.75 40.54 -19.85
N THR A 106 -1.10 41.62 -19.41
CA THR A 106 -0.78 41.77 -17.99
C THR A 106 -2.06 42.02 -17.20
N PRO A 107 -2.13 41.59 -15.92
CA PRO A 107 -3.33 41.79 -15.10
C PRO A 107 -3.82 43.24 -15.06
N ILE A 108 -2.89 44.20 -15.12
CA ILE A 108 -3.20 45.64 -15.07
C ILE A 108 -3.99 46.08 -16.31
N GLU A 109 -3.63 45.60 -17.51
CA GLU A 109 -4.33 45.96 -18.74
C GLU A 109 -5.74 45.38 -18.78
N TYR A 110 -5.91 44.14 -18.30
CA TYR A 110 -7.22 43.49 -18.21
C TYR A 110 -8.21 44.30 -17.34
N PHE A 111 -7.79 44.76 -16.16
CA PHE A 111 -8.66 45.54 -15.27
C PHE A 111 -8.88 46.98 -15.73
N LYS A 112 -8.02 47.51 -16.59
CA LYS A 112 -8.20 48.84 -17.20
C LYS A 112 -9.26 48.82 -18.30
N GLU A 113 -9.30 47.76 -19.10
CA GLU A 113 -10.32 47.54 -20.14
C GLU A 113 -11.65 47.06 -19.56
N ASN A 114 -11.61 46.24 -18.51
CA ASN A 114 -12.78 45.73 -17.79
C ASN A 114 -12.86 46.33 -16.37
N PRO A 115 -13.24 47.61 -16.23
CA PRO A 115 -13.47 48.19 -14.92
C PRO A 115 -14.59 47.42 -14.22
N TRP A 116 -14.36 47.01 -12.98
CA TRP A 116 -15.32 46.27 -12.17
C TRP A 116 -16.61 47.09 -12.03
N LYS A 117 -17.69 46.64 -12.69
CA LYS A 117 -19.02 47.24 -12.53
C LYS A 117 -19.70 46.64 -11.30
N LYS A 118 -20.26 47.50 -10.46
CA LYS A 118 -21.03 47.10 -9.28
C LYS A 118 -22.30 46.37 -9.75
N GLY A 119 -22.67 45.30 -9.05
CA GLY A 119 -23.58 44.24 -9.53
C GLY A 119 -24.93 44.68 -10.13
N SER A 120 -25.45 45.86 -9.78
CA SER A 120 -26.72 46.37 -10.32
C SER A 120 -26.67 46.73 -11.82
N GLU A 121 -25.50 47.10 -12.36
CA GLU A 121 -25.36 47.45 -13.79
C GLU A 121 -25.08 46.22 -14.66
N ALA A 122 -24.48 45.17 -14.07
CA ALA A 122 -24.14 43.93 -14.77
C ALA A 122 -25.38 43.06 -15.05
N GLU A 123 -26.34 42.99 -14.10
CA GLU A 123 -27.62 42.30 -14.32
C GLU A 123 -28.50 43.01 -15.37
N ALA A 124 -28.47 44.35 -15.42
CA ALA A 124 -29.25 45.13 -16.38
C ALA A 124 -28.72 44.99 -17.83
N GLU A 125 -27.40 44.83 -18.01
CA GLU A 125 -26.81 44.61 -19.34
C GLU A 125 -27.01 43.15 -19.82
N ALA A 126 -26.95 42.17 -18.90
CA ALA A 126 -27.22 40.77 -19.19
C ALA A 126 -28.69 40.53 -19.60
N ALA A 127 -29.64 41.21 -18.96
CA ALA A 127 -31.07 41.12 -19.29
C ALA A 127 -31.44 41.75 -20.65
N LYS A 128 -30.60 42.64 -21.20
CA LYS A 128 -30.84 43.31 -22.48
C LYS A 128 -30.22 42.58 -23.68
N LYS A 129 -29.39 41.55 -23.41
CA LYS A 129 -28.74 40.70 -24.43
C LYS A 129 -29.43 39.36 -24.67
N VAL A 130 -30.57 39.12 -24.01
CA VAL A 130 -31.53 38.03 -24.31
C VAL A 130 -32.60 38.58 -25.24
#